data_AF-A0A2M9ZCL8-F1
#
_entry.id   AF-A0A2M9ZCL8-F1
#
_cell.length_a   1.000
_cell.length_b   1.000
_cell.length_c   1.000
_cell.angle_alpha   90.00
_cell.angle_beta   90.00
_cell.angle_gamma   90.00
#
_symmetry.space_group_name_H-M   'P 1'
#
loop_
_entity.id
_entity.type
_entity.pdbx_description
1 polymer ?
#
loop_
_entity_poly.entity_id
_entity_poly.type
_entity_poly.pdbx_seq_one_letter_code
_entity_poly.pdbx_strand_id
1 'polypeptide(L)'
;MGIFQFSYNSIGYISGTVFSLFLLVALAVIRRKTRQTWILILYLLCTLFLNFGFLIRTSVFSPLLSKPACFLIALYTCFSNSVLLSFLYSFYEKNRRREPKIALSLFVLTGVFGFLYYVIRNLDSKVFYNFNIQMFEFQKPETTTPMGVLHFLTFFWILFVIARRYSEEKREIFRGRRVVHPGIKEKNLKMWSSFGWAVSIHALFSLSYVLYGLGFLSFSNFQIVLTSATSIQLFLYTIIYLNYSPQPSSFMVKIVGVSLATVLILLGITARITFQIIESYYDGIREAEIENIRENLRFAGKYSLPDNVAYLTSHPRQPGSFDSELIVHNEIDPRILSHLLEKNEVEETQRSFQSSKEDSRFGIRLTDDMFRREYYGIRKGNTGDFISKRMYRELNYPGNVSVYIIRYIFASDDRIYEIGYPYESYSRSVHSIVVTMASILILAAVLLLLLLPYLFREGLARPLKSLVEELEHVNAGDYKTMVPVRSEDEFGSLARSFNRIVASIQAVRDELKHYTDAAVKKTSEDRKS
;
A
#
# COMPACT_ATOMS: atom_id res chain seq x y z
N MET A 1 12.94 -24.42 -2.10
CA MET A 1 12.50 -23.06 -1.73
C MET A 1 12.65 -22.78 -0.23
N GLY A 2 13.10 -21.57 0.14
CA GLY A 2 13.14 -21.12 1.53
C GLY A 2 11.78 -20.61 2.03
N ILE A 3 11.60 -20.58 3.36
CA ILE A 3 10.33 -20.11 3.97
C ILE A 3 10.08 -18.62 3.71
N PHE A 4 11.12 -17.79 3.76
CA PHE A 4 11.02 -16.37 3.41
C PHE A 4 11.27 -16.17 1.93
N GLN A 5 10.24 -15.72 1.22
CA GLN A 5 10.27 -15.48 -0.21
C GLN A 5 9.38 -14.29 -0.53
N PHE A 6 9.99 -13.10 -0.53
CA PHE A 6 9.34 -11.90 -1.02
C PHE A 6 8.91 -12.05 -2.48
N SER A 7 7.60 -11.97 -2.70
CA SER A 7 7.03 -11.69 -4.00
C SER A 7 7.07 -10.20 -4.27
N TYR A 8 6.84 -9.85 -5.52
CA TYR A 8 6.85 -8.46 -5.93
C TYR A 8 5.83 -7.57 -5.19
N ASN A 9 4.66 -8.13 -4.83
CA ASN A 9 3.62 -7.41 -4.10
C ASN A 9 4.07 -6.98 -2.68
N SER A 10 5.15 -7.58 -2.16
CA SER A 10 5.65 -7.28 -0.80
C SER A 10 6.01 -5.81 -0.60
N ILE A 11 6.57 -5.14 -1.62
CA ILE A 11 7.09 -3.78 -1.46
C ILE A 11 5.98 -2.80 -1.06
N GLY A 12 4.81 -2.91 -1.68
CA GLY A 12 3.65 -2.08 -1.34
C GLY A 12 3.20 -2.28 0.11
N TYR A 13 3.23 -3.53 0.59
CA TYR A 13 2.82 -3.85 1.97
C TYR A 13 3.89 -3.56 3.02
N ILE A 14 5.18 -3.66 2.68
CA ILE A 14 6.28 -3.16 3.51
C ILE A 14 6.12 -1.65 3.71
N SER A 15 5.91 -0.92 2.61
CA SER A 15 5.67 0.52 2.60
C SER A 15 4.49 0.91 3.51
N GLY A 16 3.32 0.29 3.29
CA GLY A 16 2.13 0.54 4.10
C GLY A 16 2.33 0.17 5.57
N THR A 17 3.07 -0.90 5.88
CA THR A 17 3.38 -1.33 7.25
C THR A 17 4.28 -0.33 7.96
N VAL A 18 5.40 0.08 7.33
CA VAL A 18 6.32 1.08 7.87
C VAL A 18 5.59 2.40 8.16
N PHE A 19 4.76 2.85 7.22
CA PHE A 19 4.01 4.08 7.40
C PHE A 19 2.96 3.98 8.53
N SER A 20 2.26 2.84 8.61
CA SER A 20 1.29 2.56 9.67
C SER A 20 1.95 2.57 11.06
N LEU A 21 3.11 1.93 11.19
CA LEU A 21 3.91 1.91 12.43
C LEU A 21 4.37 3.31 12.82
N PHE A 22 4.87 4.11 11.87
CA PHE A 22 5.23 5.51 12.11
C PHE A 22 4.05 6.30 12.69
N LEU A 23 2.88 6.22 12.06
CA LEU A 23 1.69 6.95 12.51
C LEU A 23 1.22 6.51 13.90
N LEU A 24 1.24 5.20 14.17
CA LEU A 24 0.92 4.65 15.48
C LEU A 24 1.87 5.18 16.55
N VAL A 25 3.19 5.16 16.32
CA VAL A 25 4.19 5.71 17.24
C VAL A 25 3.99 7.22 17.42
N ALA A 26 3.78 7.96 16.33
CA ALA A 26 3.60 9.41 16.37
C ALA A 26 2.38 9.82 17.24
N LEU A 27 1.27 9.09 17.14
CA LEU A 27 0.11 9.32 18.00
C LEU A 27 0.31 8.77 19.42
N ALA A 28 1.05 7.67 19.59
CA ALA A 28 1.34 7.07 20.89
C ALA A 28 2.22 7.99 21.78
N VAL A 29 3.08 8.82 21.20
CA VAL A 29 3.95 9.75 21.95
C VAL A 29 3.20 10.95 22.54
N ILE A 30 1.97 11.24 22.09
CA ILE A 30 1.17 12.34 22.62
C ILE A 30 0.87 12.12 24.12
N ARG A 31 1.30 13.04 25.00
CA ARG A 31 1.20 12.86 26.47
C ARG A 31 -0.25 12.82 27.02
N ARG A 32 -1.14 13.69 26.54
CA ARG A 32 -2.53 13.79 27.03
C ARG A 32 -3.56 13.39 25.98
N LYS A 33 -3.55 12.14 25.49
CA LYS A 33 -4.42 11.69 24.38
C LYS A 33 -5.91 11.94 24.64
N THR A 34 -6.64 12.49 23.67
CA THR A 34 -8.11 12.57 23.76
C THR A 34 -8.74 11.23 23.40
N ARG A 35 -10.05 11.10 23.64
CA ARG A 35 -10.85 9.99 23.12
C ARG A 35 -10.71 9.83 21.60
N GLN A 36 -10.67 10.93 20.85
CA GLN A 36 -10.47 10.91 19.39
C GLN A 36 -9.12 10.29 19.02
N THR A 37 -8.05 10.64 19.75
CA THR A 37 -6.71 10.08 19.52
C THR A 37 -6.69 8.56 19.71
N TRP A 38 -7.32 8.07 20.79
CA TRP A 38 -7.38 6.62 21.05
C TRP A 38 -8.16 5.86 19.99
N ILE A 39 -9.29 6.40 19.52
CA ILE A 39 -10.07 5.76 18.46
C ILE A 39 -9.30 5.79 17.13
N LEU A 40 -8.56 6.86 16.83
CA LEU A 40 -7.70 6.92 15.65
C LEU A 40 -6.56 5.89 15.73
N ILE A 41 -5.92 5.72 16.89
CA ILE A 41 -4.92 4.66 17.10
C ILE A 41 -5.53 3.28 16.83
N LEU A 42 -6.74 3.01 17.33
CA LEU A 42 -7.45 1.75 17.05
C LEU A 42 -7.71 1.57 15.56
N TYR A 43 -8.13 2.63 14.85
CA TYR A 43 -8.34 2.59 13.40
C TYR A 43 -7.03 2.25 12.65
N LEU A 44 -5.93 2.91 13.00
CA LEU A 44 -4.61 2.65 12.42
C LEU A 44 -4.11 1.24 12.74
N LEU A 45 -4.43 0.69 13.91
CA LEU A 45 -4.12 -0.69 14.27
C LEU A 45 -4.89 -1.68 13.39
N CYS A 46 -6.18 -1.43 13.12
CA CYS A 46 -6.93 -2.22 12.15
C CYS A 46 -6.27 -2.15 10.76
N THR A 47 -5.83 -0.97 10.31
CA THR A 47 -5.12 -0.84 9.02
C THR A 47 -3.77 -1.56 9.04
N LEU A 48 -3.08 -1.60 10.18
CA LEU A 48 -1.87 -2.41 10.32
C LEU A 48 -2.15 -3.90 10.12
N PHE A 49 -3.28 -4.42 10.61
CA PHE A 49 -3.69 -5.81 10.37
C PHE A 49 -3.88 -6.14 8.88
N LEU A 50 -4.48 -5.22 8.12
CA LEU A 50 -4.57 -5.34 6.66
C LEU A 50 -3.19 -5.46 6.03
N ASN A 51 -2.32 -4.49 6.30
CA ASN A 51 -0.98 -4.43 5.72
C ASN A 51 -0.13 -5.64 6.10
N PHE A 52 -0.17 -6.02 7.38
CA PHE A 52 0.60 -7.13 7.91
C PHE A 52 0.10 -8.49 7.41
N GLY A 53 -1.22 -8.68 7.29
CA GLY A 53 -1.79 -9.90 6.71
C GLY A 53 -1.33 -10.10 5.27
N PHE A 54 -1.37 -9.06 4.45
CA PHE A 54 -0.84 -9.16 3.09
C PHE A 54 0.68 -9.28 3.05
N LEU A 55 1.41 -8.62 3.95
CA LEU A 55 2.86 -8.76 4.06
C LEU A 55 3.25 -10.22 4.30
N ILE A 56 2.58 -10.93 5.22
CA ILE A 56 2.82 -12.36 5.45
C ILE A 56 2.58 -13.15 4.17
N ARG A 57 1.44 -12.94 3.49
CA ARG A 57 1.08 -13.69 2.27
C ARG A 57 2.04 -13.45 1.10
N THR A 58 2.64 -12.27 1.05
CA THR A 58 3.55 -11.87 -0.03
C THR A 58 5.01 -12.19 0.30
N SER A 59 5.35 -12.39 1.58
CA SER A 59 6.74 -12.57 2.02
C SER A 59 7.08 -13.98 2.50
N VAL A 60 6.07 -14.81 2.78
CA VAL A 60 6.27 -16.16 3.34
C VAL A 60 5.69 -17.21 2.40
N PHE A 61 6.56 -18.10 1.92
CA PHE A 61 6.18 -19.23 1.07
C PHE A 61 5.69 -20.40 1.93
N SER A 62 4.49 -20.26 2.51
CA SER A 62 3.86 -21.32 3.29
C SER A 62 2.34 -21.35 3.12
N PRO A 63 1.75 -22.50 2.72
CA PRO A 63 0.30 -22.63 2.60
C PRO A 63 -0.41 -22.53 3.96
N LEU A 64 0.27 -22.88 5.06
CA LEU A 64 -0.29 -22.87 6.43
C LEU A 64 -0.65 -21.45 6.91
N LEU A 65 0.09 -20.44 6.45
CA LEU A 65 -0.13 -19.05 6.85
C LEU A 65 -1.17 -18.33 5.98
N SER A 66 -1.57 -18.92 4.85
CA SER A 66 -2.50 -18.29 3.92
C SER A 66 -3.85 -17.96 4.57
N LYS A 67 -4.45 -18.92 5.28
CA LYS A 67 -5.76 -18.74 5.94
C LYS A 67 -5.70 -17.76 7.11
N PRO A 68 -4.80 -17.92 8.11
CA PRO A 68 -4.68 -16.96 9.22
C PRO A 68 -4.45 -15.52 8.74
N ALA A 69 -3.58 -15.32 7.75
CA ALA A 69 -3.29 -13.99 7.22
C ALA A 69 -4.49 -13.37 6.48
N CYS A 70 -5.26 -14.17 5.73
CA CYS A 70 -6.51 -13.72 5.13
C CYS A 70 -7.60 -13.39 6.15
N PHE A 71 -7.71 -14.16 7.25
CA PHE A 71 -8.66 -13.83 8.31
C PHE A 71 -8.31 -12.52 9.02
N LEU A 72 -7.01 -12.23 9.18
CA LEU A 72 -6.54 -10.93 9.67
C LEU A 72 -6.96 -9.77 8.73
N ILE A 73 -6.85 -9.97 7.41
CA ILE A 73 -7.33 -9.02 6.41
C ILE A 73 -8.85 -8.84 6.50
N ALA A 74 -9.60 -9.94 6.65
CA ALA A 74 -11.06 -9.89 6.76
C ALA A 74 -11.52 -9.11 8.00
N LEU A 75 -10.79 -9.18 9.12
CA LEU A 75 -11.08 -8.36 10.30
C LEU A 75 -11.03 -6.86 9.97
N TYR A 76 -10.04 -6.41 9.19
CA TYR A 76 -10.01 -5.03 8.73
C TYR A 76 -11.24 -4.70 7.88
N THR A 77 -11.52 -5.49 6.84
CA THR A 77 -12.62 -5.23 5.91
C THR A 77 -13.96 -5.16 6.64
N CYS A 78 -14.18 -6.03 7.62
CA CYS A 78 -15.44 -6.12 8.36
C CYS A 78 -15.62 -5.04 9.44
N PHE A 79 -14.55 -4.59 10.10
CA PHE A 79 -14.68 -3.75 11.30
C PHE A 79 -14.07 -2.34 11.20
N SER A 80 -13.20 -2.07 10.23
CA SER A 80 -12.52 -0.76 10.13
C SER A 80 -13.50 0.41 9.98
N ASN A 81 -14.59 0.25 9.23
CA ASN A 81 -15.60 1.30 9.05
C ASN A 81 -16.43 1.53 10.33
N SER A 82 -16.58 0.54 11.21
CA SER A 82 -17.18 0.74 12.54
C SER A 82 -16.29 1.66 13.39
N VAL A 83 -14.96 1.47 13.32
CA VAL A 83 -14.00 2.31 14.04
C VAL A 83 -13.93 3.71 13.44
N LEU A 84 -13.94 3.85 12.11
CA LEU A 84 -13.98 5.14 11.42
C LEU A 84 -15.26 5.92 11.76
N LEU A 85 -16.42 5.26 11.78
CA LEU A 85 -17.67 5.88 12.18
C LEU A 85 -17.63 6.33 13.66
N SER A 86 -17.06 5.50 14.54
CA SER A 86 -16.86 5.85 15.96
C SER A 86 -15.95 7.07 16.12
N PHE A 87 -14.88 7.15 15.32
CA PHE A 87 -13.98 8.28 15.27
C PHE A 87 -14.71 9.56 14.87
N LEU A 88 -15.51 9.54 13.80
CA LEU A 88 -16.28 10.69 13.35
C LEU A 88 -17.34 11.12 14.38
N TYR A 89 -18.07 10.17 14.98
CA TYR A 89 -19.01 10.47 16.06
C TYR A 89 -18.34 11.01 17.31
N SER A 90 -17.04 10.77 17.53
CA SER A 90 -16.33 11.35 18.67
C SER A 90 -16.10 12.86 18.57
N PHE A 91 -16.38 13.47 17.40
CA PHE A 91 -16.45 14.92 17.22
C PHE A 91 -17.85 15.51 17.44
N TYR A 92 -18.89 14.68 17.64
CA TYR A 92 -20.25 15.15 17.91
C TYR A 92 -20.42 15.55 19.39
N GLU A 93 -21.04 16.71 19.62
CA GLU A 93 -21.48 17.11 20.96
C GLU A 93 -22.69 16.30 21.46
N LYS A 94 -22.82 16.20 22.79
CA LYS A 94 -23.67 15.27 23.58
C LYS A 94 -25.18 15.21 23.27
N ASN A 95 -25.72 16.01 22.34
CA ASN A 95 -27.16 16.18 22.15
C ASN A 95 -27.90 14.97 21.53
N ARG A 96 -27.20 14.01 20.91
CA ARG A 96 -27.82 12.77 20.38
C ARG A 96 -27.12 11.51 20.87
N ARG A 97 -27.55 11.00 22.04
CA ARG A 97 -26.94 9.79 22.65
C ARG A 97 -27.36 8.46 22.03
N ARG A 98 -28.50 8.39 21.32
CA ARG A 98 -29.06 7.12 20.81
C ARG A 98 -28.56 6.75 19.41
N GLU A 99 -28.48 7.71 18.50
CA GLU A 99 -28.10 7.45 17.09
C GLU A 99 -26.71 6.82 16.96
N PRO A 100 -25.62 7.34 17.58
CA PRO A 100 -24.30 6.72 17.45
C PRO A 100 -24.28 5.28 17.95
N LYS A 101 -25.04 4.97 19.02
CA LYS A 101 -25.12 3.62 19.57
C LYS A 101 -25.78 2.65 18.59
N ILE A 102 -26.92 3.06 18.00
CA ILE A 102 -27.65 2.23 17.04
C ILE A 102 -26.82 2.02 15.77
N ALA A 103 -26.29 3.10 15.20
CA ALA A 103 -25.50 3.04 13.97
C ALA A 103 -24.23 2.18 14.15
N LEU A 104 -23.50 2.35 15.26
CA LEU A 104 -22.33 1.53 15.56
C LEU A 104 -22.70 0.06 15.79
N SER A 105 -23.82 -0.23 16.47
CA SER A 105 -24.29 -1.60 16.68
C SER A 105 -24.62 -2.29 15.36
N LEU A 106 -25.32 -1.58 14.46
CA LEU A 106 -25.60 -2.10 13.12
C LEU A 106 -24.32 -2.36 12.32
N PHE A 107 -23.36 -1.42 12.33
CA PHE A 107 -22.08 -1.61 11.66
C PHE A 107 -21.31 -2.82 12.19
N VAL A 108 -21.26 -3.01 13.50
CA VAL A 108 -20.59 -4.16 14.12
C VAL A 108 -21.31 -5.46 13.77
N LEU A 109 -22.65 -5.50 13.83
CA LEU A 109 -23.43 -6.69 13.46
C LEU A 109 -23.24 -7.06 11.99
N THR A 110 -23.24 -6.08 11.09
CA THR A 110 -22.94 -6.27 9.67
C THR A 110 -21.51 -6.80 9.47
N GLY A 111 -20.54 -6.26 10.22
CA GLY A 111 -19.16 -6.73 10.21
C GLY A 111 -19.03 -8.18 10.68
N VAL A 112 -19.67 -8.54 11.80
CA VAL A 112 -19.72 -9.93 12.32
C VAL A 112 -20.32 -10.87 11.30
N PHE A 113 -21.45 -10.51 10.69
CA PHE A 113 -22.09 -11.31 9.66
C PHE A 113 -21.15 -11.55 8.47
N GLY A 114 -20.54 -10.48 7.94
CA GLY A 114 -19.60 -10.58 6.82
C GLY A 114 -18.38 -11.45 7.15
N PHE A 115 -17.82 -11.29 8.36
CA PHE A 115 -16.66 -12.05 8.81
C PHE A 115 -16.99 -13.54 8.98
N LEU A 116 -18.07 -13.86 9.67
CA LEU A 116 -18.51 -15.25 9.89
C LEU A 116 -18.84 -15.93 8.56
N TYR A 117 -19.56 -15.23 7.66
CA TYR A 117 -19.83 -15.74 6.32
C TYR A 117 -18.53 -16.11 5.59
N TYR A 118 -17.56 -15.20 5.58
CA TYR A 118 -16.28 -15.41 4.90
C TYR A 118 -15.48 -16.58 5.50
N VAL A 119 -15.39 -16.67 6.82
CA VAL A 119 -14.68 -17.75 7.52
C VAL A 119 -15.35 -19.10 7.25
N ILE A 120 -16.66 -19.21 7.45
CA ILE A 120 -17.40 -20.47 7.27
C ILE A 120 -17.28 -20.98 5.83
N ARG A 121 -17.34 -20.08 4.84
CA ARG A 121 -17.24 -20.45 3.42
C ARG A 121 -15.84 -20.88 2.98
N ASN A 122 -14.81 -20.57 3.76
CA ASN A 122 -13.42 -20.82 3.37
C ASN A 122 -12.62 -21.70 4.34
N LEU A 123 -13.22 -22.12 5.45
CA LEU A 123 -12.53 -22.90 6.48
C LEU A 123 -11.96 -24.20 5.92
N ASP A 124 -12.72 -24.89 5.07
CA ASP A 124 -12.36 -26.18 4.48
C ASP A 124 -11.79 -26.09 3.05
N SER A 125 -11.64 -24.87 2.51
CA SER A 125 -11.11 -24.69 1.16
C SER A 125 -9.66 -25.18 1.03
N LYS A 126 -9.36 -25.87 -0.07
CA LYS A 126 -8.00 -26.30 -0.40
C LYS A 126 -7.14 -25.08 -0.77
N VAL A 127 -5.95 -25.00 -0.19
CA VAL A 127 -4.96 -23.98 -0.52
C VAL A 127 -4.16 -24.45 -1.73
N PHE A 128 -3.95 -23.56 -2.70
CA PHE A 128 -3.11 -23.77 -3.87
C PHE A 128 -2.21 -22.55 -4.10
N TYR A 129 -1.12 -22.73 -4.84
CA TYR A 129 -0.24 -21.61 -5.19
C TYR A 129 -0.74 -20.91 -6.45
N ASN A 130 -1.05 -19.62 -6.36
CA ASN A 130 -1.45 -18.82 -7.52
C ASN A 130 -0.25 -18.05 -8.08
N PHE A 131 0.27 -18.54 -9.21
CA PHE A 131 1.46 -18.01 -9.87
C PHE A 131 1.31 -16.59 -10.40
N ASN A 132 0.10 -16.20 -10.83
CA ASN A 132 -0.15 -14.87 -11.38
C ASN A 132 0.01 -13.76 -10.33
N ILE A 133 -0.26 -14.09 -9.07
CA ILE A 133 -0.21 -13.17 -7.93
C ILE A 133 0.90 -13.52 -6.93
N GLN A 134 1.64 -14.61 -7.22
CA GLN A 134 2.79 -15.12 -6.47
C GLN A 134 2.52 -15.35 -4.98
N MET A 135 1.34 -15.89 -4.65
CA MET A 135 0.96 -16.19 -3.27
C MET A 135 0.02 -17.39 -3.19
N PHE A 136 -0.05 -17.99 -2.01
CA PHE A 136 -1.04 -19.02 -1.72
C PHE A 136 -2.45 -18.41 -1.66
N GLU A 137 -3.39 -19.12 -2.27
CA GLU A 137 -4.80 -18.73 -2.37
C GLU A 137 -5.70 -19.95 -2.10
N PHE A 138 -6.90 -19.68 -1.60
CA PHE A 138 -7.92 -20.69 -1.29
C PHE A 138 -9.34 -20.19 -1.50
N GLN A 139 -9.48 -18.88 -1.73
CA GLN A 139 -10.76 -18.18 -1.76
C GLN A 139 -11.16 -17.93 -3.21
N LYS A 140 -12.47 -17.90 -3.46
CA LYS A 140 -13.05 -17.47 -4.73
C LYS A 140 -13.72 -16.10 -4.58
N PRO A 141 -13.84 -15.31 -5.66
CA PRO A 141 -14.49 -14.00 -5.62
C PRO A 141 -15.83 -14.04 -4.87
N GLU A 142 -16.70 -15.01 -5.15
CA GLU A 142 -18.05 -15.14 -4.57
C GLU A 142 -18.03 -15.26 -3.04
N THR A 143 -17.00 -15.89 -2.49
CA THR A 143 -16.85 -16.04 -1.03
C THR A 143 -16.40 -14.75 -0.35
N THR A 144 -15.74 -13.85 -1.10
CA THR A 144 -15.25 -12.56 -0.60
C THR A 144 -16.21 -11.40 -0.85
N THR A 145 -17.09 -11.52 -1.86
CA THR A 145 -17.98 -10.44 -2.31
C THR A 145 -18.85 -9.86 -1.19
N PRO A 146 -19.50 -10.65 -0.31
CA PRO A 146 -20.38 -10.10 0.71
C PRO A 146 -19.67 -9.13 1.67
N MET A 147 -18.49 -9.48 2.20
CA MET A 147 -17.77 -8.57 3.09
C MET A 147 -17.32 -7.30 2.36
N GLY A 148 -16.88 -7.40 1.11
CA GLY A 148 -16.46 -6.26 0.30
C GLY A 148 -17.61 -5.29 -0.03
N VAL A 149 -18.77 -5.83 -0.39
CA VAL A 149 -19.99 -5.04 -0.65
C VAL A 149 -20.47 -4.37 0.63
N LEU A 150 -20.53 -5.10 1.75
CA LEU A 150 -20.93 -4.51 3.03
C LEU A 150 -19.97 -3.39 3.46
N HIS A 151 -18.66 -3.61 3.31
CA HIS A 151 -17.66 -2.58 3.57
C HIS A 151 -17.90 -1.34 2.70
N PHE A 152 -18.10 -1.50 1.39
CA PHE A 152 -18.39 -0.38 0.49
C PHE A 152 -19.67 0.37 0.85
N LEU A 153 -20.78 -0.36 1.10
CA LEU A 153 -22.08 0.25 1.40
C LEU A 153 -22.09 1.09 2.67
N THR A 154 -21.28 0.72 3.68
CA THR A 154 -21.19 1.50 4.92
C THR A 154 -20.66 2.92 4.72
N PHE A 155 -19.91 3.19 3.64
CA PHE A 155 -19.44 4.55 3.33
C PHE A 155 -20.58 5.52 3.02
N PHE A 156 -21.70 5.07 2.45
CA PHE A 156 -22.86 5.94 2.21
C PHE A 156 -23.41 6.53 3.51
N TRP A 157 -23.49 5.71 4.57
CA TRP A 157 -23.92 6.20 5.88
C TRP A 157 -22.88 7.13 6.49
N ILE A 158 -21.58 6.82 6.39
CA ILE A 158 -20.51 7.68 6.88
C ILE A 158 -20.56 9.06 6.20
N LEU A 159 -20.71 9.08 4.88
CA LEU A 159 -20.84 10.31 4.09
C LEU A 159 -22.11 11.09 4.45
N PHE A 160 -23.24 10.40 4.66
CA PHE A 160 -24.46 11.03 5.14
C PHE A 160 -24.27 11.71 6.49
N VAL A 161 -23.60 11.05 7.45
CA VAL A 161 -23.27 11.62 8.76
C VAL A 161 -22.44 12.90 8.60
N ILE A 162 -21.38 12.86 7.78
CA ILE A 162 -20.52 14.01 7.49
C ILE A 162 -21.31 15.15 6.84
N ALA A 163 -22.07 14.88 5.77
CA ALA A 163 -22.83 15.87 5.02
C ALA A 163 -23.89 16.55 5.88
N ARG A 164 -24.59 15.77 6.71
CA ARG A 164 -25.54 16.28 7.69
C ARG A 164 -24.85 17.20 8.70
N ARG A 165 -23.68 16.80 9.22
CA ARG A 165 -22.96 17.64 10.19
C ARG A 165 -22.45 18.94 9.60
N TYR A 166 -21.88 18.87 8.40
CA TYR A 166 -21.49 20.06 7.63
C TYR A 166 -22.67 21.02 7.46
N SER A 167 -23.85 20.49 7.14
CA SER A 167 -25.08 21.28 6.98
C SER A 167 -25.57 21.90 8.29
N GLU A 168 -25.48 21.18 9.41
CA GLU A 168 -25.82 21.68 10.75
C GLU A 168 -24.91 22.86 11.15
N GLU A 169 -23.59 22.67 11.07
CA GLU A 169 -22.60 23.72 11.37
C GLU A 169 -22.80 24.96 10.50
N LYS A 170 -23.03 24.77 9.19
CA LYS A 170 -23.29 25.87 8.25
C LYS A 170 -24.56 26.65 8.62
N ARG A 171 -25.63 25.94 8.99
CA ARG A 171 -26.90 26.57 9.43
C ARG A 171 -26.72 27.35 10.72
N GLU A 172 -25.92 26.86 11.66
CA GLU A 172 -25.67 27.56 12.93
C GLU A 172 -24.86 28.83 12.76
N ILE A 173 -23.88 28.85 11.84
CA ILE A 173 -23.16 30.09 11.48
C ILE A 173 -24.12 31.09 10.83
N PHE A 174 -24.93 30.63 9.87
CA PHE A 174 -25.86 31.50 9.14
C PHE A 174 -26.97 32.10 10.04
N ARG A 175 -27.44 31.35 11.05
CA ARG A 175 -28.51 31.78 11.96
C ARG A 175 -28.09 32.83 13.01
N GLY A 176 -26.84 33.31 13.00
CA GLY A 176 -26.44 34.52 13.73
C GLY A 176 -26.62 34.50 15.27
N ARG A 177 -26.88 33.34 15.90
CA ARG A 177 -26.90 33.25 17.37
C ARG A 177 -25.49 33.53 17.87
N ARG A 178 -25.25 34.77 18.36
CA ARG A 178 -23.98 35.30 18.94
C ARG A 178 -22.91 34.21 18.98
N VAL A 179 -22.22 34.03 17.85
CA VAL A 179 -21.21 32.99 17.73
C VAL A 179 -20.07 33.46 18.62
N VAL A 180 -19.96 32.90 19.82
CA VAL A 180 -18.98 33.33 20.83
C VAL A 180 -17.55 33.19 20.27
N HIS A 181 -17.32 32.32 19.29
CA HIS A 181 -16.05 32.17 18.55
C HIS A 181 -16.25 31.77 17.06
N PRO A 182 -16.41 32.72 16.12
CA PRO A 182 -16.64 32.41 14.70
C PRO A 182 -15.53 31.56 14.07
N GLY A 183 -14.27 31.79 14.45
CA GLY A 183 -13.13 31.02 13.94
C GLY A 183 -13.15 29.52 14.27
N ILE A 184 -13.77 29.10 15.39
CA ILE A 184 -13.88 27.68 15.76
C ILE A 184 -14.88 26.97 14.85
N LYS A 185 -16.03 27.59 14.56
CA LYS A 185 -17.03 26.99 13.67
C LYS A 185 -16.58 26.92 12.23
N GLU A 186 -15.86 27.94 11.75
CA GLU A 186 -15.22 27.90 10.42
C GLU A 186 -14.17 26.78 10.33
N LYS A 187 -13.36 26.60 11.38
CA LYS A 187 -12.40 25.48 11.48
C LYS A 187 -13.13 24.12 11.42
N ASN A 188 -14.25 23.97 12.13
CA ASN A 188 -15.06 22.74 12.09
C ASN A 188 -15.66 22.48 10.71
N LEU A 189 -16.14 23.50 10.00
CA LEU A 189 -16.64 23.35 8.63
C LEU A 189 -15.56 22.83 7.68
N LYS A 190 -14.36 23.42 7.75
CA LYS A 190 -13.21 22.97 6.95
C LYS A 190 -12.82 21.53 7.31
N MET A 191 -12.89 21.16 8.59
CA MET A 191 -12.67 19.78 9.04
C MET A 191 -13.67 18.80 8.42
N TRP A 192 -14.97 19.06 8.52
CA TRP A 192 -16.01 18.19 7.95
C TRP A 192 -15.91 18.07 6.43
N SER A 193 -15.62 19.18 5.73
CA SER A 193 -15.37 19.17 4.30
C SER A 193 -14.15 18.30 3.94
N SER A 194 -13.05 18.43 4.69
CA SER A 194 -11.83 17.64 4.47
C SER A 194 -12.07 16.15 4.70
N PHE A 195 -12.79 15.78 5.77
CA PHE A 195 -13.19 14.39 6.00
C PHE A 195 -14.14 13.87 4.92
N GLY A 196 -15.07 14.70 4.43
CA GLY A 196 -15.95 14.33 3.32
C GLY A 196 -15.16 13.94 2.08
N TRP A 197 -14.19 14.76 1.66
CA TRP A 197 -13.30 14.42 0.53
C TRP A 197 -12.48 13.16 0.77
N ALA A 198 -11.85 13.04 1.94
CA ALA A 198 -11.03 11.86 2.26
C ALA A 198 -11.86 10.56 2.29
N VAL A 199 -13.08 10.60 2.84
CA VAL A 199 -13.98 9.44 2.87
C VAL A 199 -14.53 9.12 1.48
N SER A 200 -14.82 10.11 0.64
CA SER A 200 -15.25 9.87 -0.75
C SER A 200 -14.15 9.18 -1.57
N ILE A 201 -12.90 9.63 -1.44
CA ILE A 201 -11.73 8.98 -2.06
C ILE A 201 -11.59 7.55 -1.55
N HIS A 202 -11.74 7.34 -0.23
CA HIS A 202 -11.71 5.99 0.34
C HIS A 202 -12.81 5.09 -0.23
N ALA A 203 -14.05 5.60 -0.32
CA ALA A 203 -15.17 4.86 -0.87
C ALA A 203 -14.94 4.50 -2.35
N LEU A 204 -14.37 5.42 -3.14
CA LEU A 204 -14.01 5.17 -4.53
C LEU A 204 -12.97 4.02 -4.64
N PHE A 205 -11.94 4.02 -3.80
CA PHE A 205 -11.00 2.90 -3.78
C PHE A 205 -11.64 1.61 -3.26
N SER A 206 -12.55 1.70 -2.28
CA SER A 206 -13.29 0.56 -1.77
C SER A 206 -14.21 -0.08 -2.83
N LEU A 207 -14.62 0.66 -3.86
CA LEU A 207 -15.37 0.10 -5.00
C LEU A 207 -14.58 -1.04 -5.68
N SER A 208 -13.25 -1.00 -5.64
CA SER A 208 -12.41 -2.07 -6.18
C SER A 208 -12.68 -3.44 -5.54
N TYR A 209 -13.09 -3.50 -4.26
CA TYR A 209 -13.51 -4.76 -3.61
C TYR A 209 -14.76 -5.33 -4.27
N VAL A 210 -15.71 -4.47 -4.62
CA VAL A 210 -16.95 -4.86 -5.29
C VAL A 210 -16.66 -5.31 -6.72
N LEU A 211 -15.85 -4.55 -7.46
CA LEU A 211 -15.46 -4.91 -8.82
C LEU A 211 -14.68 -6.22 -8.87
N TYR A 212 -13.80 -6.48 -7.91
CA TYR A 212 -13.14 -7.78 -7.75
C TYR A 212 -14.15 -8.89 -7.45
N GLY A 213 -15.04 -8.68 -6.47
CA GLY A 213 -16.05 -9.68 -6.09
C GLY A 213 -17.07 -9.99 -7.19
N LEU A 214 -17.32 -9.05 -8.11
CA LEU A 214 -18.17 -9.24 -9.28
C LEU A 214 -17.42 -9.82 -10.50
N GLY A 215 -16.10 -9.98 -10.41
CA GLY A 215 -15.27 -10.52 -11.50
C GLY A 215 -14.83 -9.49 -12.56
N PHE A 216 -15.14 -8.20 -12.39
CA PHE A 216 -14.69 -7.14 -13.31
C PHE A 216 -13.22 -6.76 -13.14
N LEU A 217 -12.61 -7.12 -12.01
CA LEU A 217 -11.22 -6.79 -11.68
C LEU A 217 -10.47 -8.07 -11.32
N SER A 218 -9.30 -8.30 -11.92
CA SER A 218 -8.41 -9.39 -11.51
C SER A 218 -7.85 -9.13 -10.11
N PHE A 219 -7.49 -10.18 -9.36
CA PHE A 219 -6.90 -10.02 -8.03
C PHE A 219 -5.62 -9.17 -8.06
N SER A 220 -4.78 -9.33 -9.09
CA SER A 220 -3.56 -8.52 -9.27
C SER A 220 -3.88 -7.03 -9.37
N ASN A 221 -4.84 -6.66 -10.23
CA ASN A 221 -5.27 -5.26 -10.38
C ASN A 221 -5.94 -4.73 -9.11
N PHE A 222 -6.70 -5.56 -8.40
CA PHE A 222 -7.28 -5.22 -7.11
C PHE A 222 -6.21 -4.90 -6.05
N GLN A 223 -5.18 -5.74 -5.91
CA GLN A 223 -4.08 -5.54 -4.98
C GLN A 223 -3.33 -4.23 -5.23
N ILE A 224 -3.12 -3.92 -6.51
CA ILE A 224 -2.50 -2.68 -6.96
C ILE A 224 -3.28 -1.44 -6.49
N VAL A 225 -4.60 -1.45 -6.68
CA VAL A 225 -5.46 -0.35 -6.23
C VAL A 225 -5.43 -0.26 -4.71
N LEU A 226 -5.52 -1.39 -4.02
CA LEU A 226 -5.57 -1.46 -2.56
C LEU A 226 -4.30 -0.92 -1.89
N THR A 227 -3.12 -1.33 -2.34
CA THR A 227 -1.83 -0.90 -1.77
C THR A 227 -1.63 0.61 -1.94
N SER A 228 -1.97 1.14 -3.11
CA SER A 228 -1.91 2.58 -3.41
C SER A 228 -2.90 3.37 -2.55
N ALA A 229 -4.14 2.89 -2.46
CA ALA A 229 -5.22 3.51 -1.70
C ALA A 229 -4.91 3.59 -0.20
N THR A 230 -4.41 2.50 0.38
CA THR A 230 -4.18 2.39 1.83
C THR A 230 -3.17 3.43 2.31
N SER A 231 -2.07 3.62 1.59
CA SER A 231 -1.03 4.60 1.95
C SER A 231 -1.54 6.03 1.88
N ILE A 232 -2.27 6.37 0.81
CA ILE A 232 -2.91 7.69 0.65
C ILE A 232 -3.92 7.92 1.77
N GLN A 233 -4.72 6.91 2.10
CA GLN A 233 -5.79 7.03 3.09
C GLN A 233 -5.27 7.25 4.51
N LEU A 234 -4.24 6.49 4.90
CA LEU A 234 -3.53 6.64 6.16
C LEU A 234 -2.99 8.07 6.32
N PHE A 235 -2.42 8.61 5.25
CA PHE A 235 -1.86 9.94 5.22
C PHE A 235 -2.95 11.01 5.37
N LEU A 236 -4.02 10.92 4.56
CA LEU A 236 -5.11 11.90 4.57
C LEU A 236 -5.79 11.97 5.94
N TYR A 237 -6.20 10.84 6.53
CA TYR A 237 -6.87 10.86 7.83
C TYR A 237 -5.99 11.39 8.94
N THR A 238 -4.69 11.05 8.92
CA THR A 238 -3.75 11.57 9.91
C THR A 238 -3.57 13.08 9.75
N ILE A 239 -3.32 13.59 8.56
CA ILE A 239 -3.10 15.03 8.35
C ILE A 239 -4.34 15.84 8.68
N ILE A 240 -5.53 15.39 8.26
CA ILE A 240 -6.79 16.06 8.60
C ILE A 240 -6.95 16.09 10.13
N TYR A 241 -6.73 14.96 10.81
CA TYR A 241 -6.76 14.93 12.27
C TYR A 241 -5.75 15.89 12.89
N LEU A 242 -4.47 15.85 12.49
CA LEU A 242 -3.43 16.71 13.07
C LEU A 242 -3.62 18.20 12.76
N ASN A 243 -4.32 18.56 11.69
CA ASN A 243 -4.64 19.95 11.34
C ASN A 243 -5.83 20.51 12.12
N TYR A 244 -6.85 19.68 12.36
CA TYR A 244 -8.09 20.13 12.98
C TYR A 244 -8.25 19.72 14.45
N SER A 245 -7.42 18.81 14.96
CA SER A 245 -7.48 18.33 16.35
C SER A 245 -7.35 19.47 17.37
N PRO A 246 -8.03 19.36 18.54
CA PRO A 246 -7.90 20.31 19.64
C PRO A 246 -6.49 20.37 20.24
N GLN A 247 -5.66 19.36 19.98
CA GLN A 247 -4.31 19.30 20.50
C GLN A 247 -3.32 19.80 19.45
N PRO A 248 -2.43 20.74 19.79
CA PRO A 248 -1.37 21.13 18.87
C PRO A 248 -0.50 19.91 18.62
N SER A 249 -0.62 19.35 17.43
CA SER A 249 0.33 18.36 16.94
C SER A 249 1.66 19.06 16.67
N SER A 250 2.77 18.39 16.96
CA SER A 250 4.07 18.92 16.59
C SER A 250 4.12 19.09 15.07
N PHE A 251 4.39 20.30 14.61
CA PHE A 251 4.61 20.61 13.18
C PHE A 251 5.60 19.63 12.53
N MET A 252 6.58 19.14 13.31
CA MET A 252 7.53 18.10 12.92
C MET A 252 6.87 16.80 12.46
N VAL A 253 5.83 16.31 13.16
CA VAL A 253 5.13 15.07 12.78
C VAL A 253 4.44 15.22 11.43
N LYS A 254 3.91 16.41 11.14
CA LYS A 254 3.27 16.70 9.85
C LYS A 254 4.31 16.65 8.73
N ILE A 255 5.44 17.35 8.88
CA ILE A 255 6.49 17.38 7.85
C ILE A 255 7.06 15.98 7.60
N VAL A 256 7.44 15.28 8.67
CA VAL A 256 8.00 13.93 8.58
C VAL A 256 6.99 12.98 7.95
N GLY A 257 5.72 13.05 8.38
CA GLY A 257 4.66 12.21 7.83
C GLY A 257 4.37 12.46 6.35
N VAL A 258 4.33 13.72 5.90
CA VAL A 258 4.18 14.08 4.48
C VAL A 258 5.36 13.54 3.67
N SER A 259 6.58 13.85 4.11
CA SER A 259 7.79 13.46 3.39
C SER A 259 7.93 11.95 3.29
N LEU A 260 7.65 11.24 4.40
CA LEU A 260 7.68 9.78 4.46
C LEU A 260 6.61 9.18 3.55
N ALA A 261 5.36 9.64 3.62
CA ALA A 261 4.29 9.17 2.74
C ALA A 261 4.64 9.35 1.26
N THR A 262 5.14 10.53 0.89
CA THR A 262 5.52 10.83 -0.50
C THR A 262 6.63 9.89 -0.99
N VAL A 263 7.71 9.75 -0.23
CA VAL A 263 8.84 8.88 -0.61
C VAL A 263 8.41 7.42 -0.69
N LEU A 264 7.63 6.95 0.28
CA LEU A 264 7.12 5.58 0.33
C LEU A 264 6.15 5.25 -0.83
N ILE A 265 5.31 6.20 -1.22
CA ILE A 265 4.43 6.05 -2.40
C ILE A 265 5.26 6.04 -3.68
N LEU A 266 6.21 6.97 -3.83
CA LEU A 266 7.09 7.03 -5.01
C LEU A 266 7.89 5.73 -5.17
N LEU A 267 8.53 5.24 -4.10
CA LEU A 267 9.25 3.97 -4.14
C LEU A 267 8.33 2.78 -4.43
N GLY A 268 7.09 2.80 -3.94
CA GLY A 268 6.07 1.81 -4.30
C GLY A 268 5.70 1.84 -5.79
N ILE A 269 5.62 3.02 -6.41
CA ILE A 269 5.39 3.17 -7.86
C ILE A 269 6.64 2.77 -8.66
N THR A 270 7.83 3.12 -8.21
CA THR A 270 9.09 2.70 -8.86
C THR A 270 9.25 1.19 -8.83
N ALA A 271 8.96 0.56 -7.68
CA ALA A 271 8.78 -0.88 -7.60
C ALA A 271 7.79 -1.33 -8.67
N ARG A 272 6.62 -0.67 -8.73
CA ARG A 272 5.54 -0.97 -9.67
C ARG A 272 6.03 -1.19 -11.12
N ILE A 273 6.77 -0.21 -11.59
CA ILE A 273 7.28 -0.14 -12.96
C ILE A 273 8.40 -1.16 -13.16
N THR A 274 9.30 -1.29 -12.18
CA THR A 274 10.47 -2.18 -12.24
C THR A 274 10.06 -3.63 -12.49
N PHE A 275 8.99 -4.13 -11.87
CA PHE A 275 8.50 -5.48 -12.14
C PHE A 275 7.90 -5.67 -13.51
N GLN A 276 7.12 -4.71 -14.01
CA GLN A 276 6.56 -4.83 -15.35
C GLN A 276 7.68 -4.97 -16.39
N ILE A 277 8.78 -4.25 -16.16
CA ILE A 277 10.00 -4.36 -16.96
C ILE A 277 10.61 -5.77 -16.78
N ILE A 278 10.86 -6.22 -15.53
CA ILE A 278 11.47 -7.53 -15.25
C ILE A 278 10.67 -8.68 -15.85
N GLU A 279 9.34 -8.67 -15.73
CA GLU A 279 8.46 -9.68 -16.31
C GLU A 279 8.61 -9.76 -17.83
N SER A 280 8.60 -8.60 -18.49
CA SER A 280 8.79 -8.53 -19.95
C SER A 280 10.18 -9.00 -20.37
N TYR A 281 11.23 -8.70 -19.60
CA TYR A 281 12.58 -9.17 -19.87
C TYR A 281 12.72 -10.68 -19.67
N TYR A 282 12.12 -11.23 -18.62
CA TYR A 282 12.14 -12.68 -18.37
C TYR A 282 11.50 -13.44 -19.53
N ASP A 283 10.31 -13.02 -19.97
CA ASP A 283 9.62 -13.66 -21.09
C ASP A 283 10.42 -13.52 -22.40
N GLY A 284 10.98 -12.34 -22.68
CA GLY A 284 11.80 -12.13 -23.89
C GLY A 284 13.07 -12.99 -23.94
N ILE A 285 13.75 -13.20 -22.79
CA ILE A 285 14.91 -14.10 -22.71
C ILE A 285 14.48 -15.55 -23.00
N ARG A 286 13.36 -16.00 -22.43
CA ARG A 286 12.86 -17.37 -22.65
C ARG A 286 12.41 -17.59 -24.08
N GLU A 287 11.74 -16.62 -24.69
CA GLU A 287 11.34 -16.70 -26.11
C GLU A 287 12.57 -16.83 -27.02
N ALA A 288 13.63 -16.06 -26.79
CA ALA A 288 14.88 -16.16 -27.57
C ALA A 288 15.59 -17.51 -27.38
N GLU A 289 15.61 -18.03 -26.16
CA GLU A 289 16.17 -19.36 -25.84
C GLU A 289 15.38 -20.47 -26.54
N ILE A 290 14.05 -20.39 -26.53
CA ILE A 290 13.16 -21.34 -27.21
C ILE A 290 13.34 -21.28 -28.72
N GLU A 291 13.51 -20.09 -29.29
CA GLU A 291 13.76 -19.94 -30.73
C GLU A 291 15.07 -20.62 -31.14
N ASN A 292 16.13 -20.46 -30.33
CA ASN A 292 17.39 -21.15 -30.56
C ASN A 292 17.23 -22.69 -30.50
N ILE A 293 16.49 -23.19 -29.52
CA ILE A 293 16.19 -24.62 -29.39
C ILE A 293 15.38 -25.12 -30.60
N ARG A 294 14.37 -24.37 -31.04
CA ARG A 294 13.55 -24.69 -32.22
C ARG A 294 14.42 -24.83 -33.46
N GLU A 295 15.28 -23.86 -33.75
CA GLU A 295 16.15 -23.91 -34.93
C GLU A 295 17.12 -25.10 -34.85
N ASN A 296 17.69 -25.39 -33.68
CA ASN A 296 18.57 -26.56 -33.52
C ASN A 296 17.83 -27.89 -33.72
N LEU A 297 16.57 -27.99 -33.26
CA LEU A 297 15.71 -29.16 -33.49
C LEU A 297 15.51 -29.43 -34.99
N ARG A 298 15.37 -28.37 -35.79
CA ARG A 298 15.20 -28.45 -37.25
C ARG A 298 16.44 -28.94 -37.98
N PHE A 299 17.60 -28.39 -37.61
CA PHE A 299 18.83 -28.58 -38.41
C PHE A 299 19.67 -29.78 -37.98
N ALA A 300 19.71 -30.12 -36.68
CA ALA A 300 20.72 -31.05 -36.15
C ALA A 300 20.15 -32.39 -35.66
N GLY A 301 18.84 -32.51 -35.42
CA GLY A 301 18.21 -33.72 -34.85
C GLY A 301 18.73 -34.14 -33.47
N LYS A 302 19.71 -33.41 -32.92
CA LYS A 302 20.33 -33.55 -31.61
C LYS A 302 20.55 -32.15 -31.05
N TYR A 303 20.04 -31.90 -29.85
CA TYR A 303 20.16 -30.63 -29.17
C TYR A 303 20.69 -30.86 -27.75
N SER A 304 21.50 -29.93 -27.26
CA SER A 304 21.84 -29.84 -25.85
C SER A 304 20.87 -28.86 -25.22
N LEU A 305 20.12 -29.28 -24.19
CA LEU A 305 19.31 -28.37 -23.41
C LEU A 305 20.22 -27.49 -22.54
N PRO A 306 19.91 -26.19 -22.38
CA PRO A 306 20.55 -25.37 -21.36
C PRO A 306 20.32 -25.94 -19.95
N ASP A 307 21.29 -25.76 -19.04
CA ASP A 307 21.24 -26.28 -17.67
C ASP A 307 20.03 -25.79 -16.85
N ASN A 308 19.41 -24.69 -17.27
CA ASN A 308 18.27 -24.06 -16.62
C ASN A 308 16.92 -24.70 -17.02
N VAL A 309 16.90 -25.59 -18.00
CA VAL A 309 15.72 -26.33 -18.46
C VAL A 309 15.53 -27.57 -17.59
N ALA A 310 14.33 -27.75 -17.05
CA ALA A 310 13.97 -28.95 -16.29
C ALA A 310 13.59 -30.12 -17.20
N TYR A 311 12.85 -29.85 -18.27
CA TYR A 311 12.46 -30.87 -19.25
C TYR A 311 12.07 -30.25 -20.58
N LEU A 312 12.18 -31.06 -21.63
CA LEU A 312 11.53 -30.84 -22.91
C LEU A 312 10.74 -32.11 -23.27
N THR A 313 9.46 -31.96 -23.53
CA THR A 313 8.61 -33.04 -24.03
C THR A 313 8.01 -32.63 -25.37
N SER A 314 7.74 -33.60 -26.23
CA SER A 314 7.09 -33.33 -27.52
C SER A 314 6.03 -34.36 -27.82
N HIS A 315 4.97 -33.94 -28.51
CA HIS A 315 3.93 -34.82 -29.04
C HIS A 315 3.67 -34.49 -30.51
N PRO A 316 3.24 -35.47 -31.33
CA PRO A 316 2.90 -35.19 -32.72
C PRO A 316 1.71 -34.24 -32.80
N ARG A 317 1.69 -33.40 -33.84
CA ARG A 317 0.65 -32.38 -34.04
C ARG A 317 -0.71 -33.00 -34.42
N GLN A 318 -0.75 -34.27 -34.80
CA GLN A 318 -1.97 -35.00 -35.14
C GLN A 318 -2.74 -35.44 -33.87
N PRO A 319 -4.06 -35.23 -33.79
CA PRO A 319 -4.87 -35.69 -32.66
C PRO A 319 -4.82 -37.21 -32.49
N GLY A 320 -4.49 -37.70 -31.29
CA GLY A 320 -4.62 -39.11 -30.91
C GLY A 320 -3.33 -39.94 -30.86
N SER A 321 -2.16 -39.37 -31.17
CA SER A 321 -0.87 -40.01 -30.94
C SER A 321 -0.30 -39.60 -29.58
N PHE A 322 -0.21 -40.53 -28.64
CA PHE A 322 0.43 -40.35 -27.32
C PHE A 322 1.94 -40.63 -27.36
N ASP A 323 2.58 -40.43 -28.52
CA ASP A 323 4.00 -40.72 -28.71
C ASP A 323 4.83 -39.54 -28.17
N SER A 324 4.88 -39.45 -26.85
CA SER A 324 5.59 -38.40 -26.15
C SER A 324 7.07 -38.73 -26.05
N GLU A 325 7.93 -37.89 -26.62
CA GLU A 325 9.38 -37.99 -26.43
C GLU A 325 9.78 -37.03 -25.30
N LEU A 326 10.06 -37.59 -24.12
CA LEU A 326 10.49 -36.84 -22.94
C LEU A 326 12.01 -36.85 -22.85
N ILE A 327 12.61 -35.68 -23.01
CA ILE A 327 14.04 -35.45 -22.77
C ILE A 327 14.16 -34.66 -21.48
N VAL A 328 14.55 -35.36 -20.42
CA VAL A 328 14.71 -34.80 -19.08
C VAL A 328 16.12 -34.25 -18.91
N HIS A 329 16.22 -33.05 -18.37
CA HIS A 329 17.50 -32.48 -18.00
C HIS A 329 17.45 -32.06 -16.52
N ASN A 330 18.25 -32.79 -15.73
CA ASN A 330 18.52 -32.59 -14.30
C ASN A 330 17.49 -33.07 -13.26
N GLU A 331 18.05 -33.68 -12.21
CA GLU A 331 17.55 -33.98 -10.85
C GLU A 331 16.22 -34.73 -10.67
N ILE A 332 15.44 -34.93 -11.71
CA ILE A 332 14.12 -35.57 -11.64
C ILE A 332 14.14 -36.93 -12.34
N ASP A 333 13.65 -37.98 -11.66
CA ASP A 333 13.47 -39.30 -12.28
C ASP A 333 12.52 -39.20 -13.49
N PRO A 334 12.99 -39.50 -14.71
CA PRO A 334 12.19 -39.38 -15.93
C PRO A 334 10.88 -40.18 -15.92
N ARG A 335 10.84 -41.32 -15.22
CA ARG A 335 9.65 -42.18 -15.13
C ARG A 335 8.59 -41.58 -14.22
N ILE A 336 9.01 -40.93 -13.14
CA ILE A 336 8.10 -40.23 -12.24
C ILE A 336 7.56 -38.98 -12.93
N LEU A 337 8.44 -38.25 -13.62
CA LEU A 337 8.06 -37.03 -14.32
C LEU A 337 7.04 -37.29 -15.44
N SER A 338 7.25 -38.30 -16.30
CA SER A 338 6.31 -38.62 -17.37
C SER A 338 4.90 -38.92 -16.85
N HIS A 339 4.80 -39.77 -15.82
CA HIS A 339 3.51 -40.08 -15.20
C HIS A 339 2.87 -38.83 -14.56
N LEU A 340 3.66 -37.99 -13.88
CA LEU A 340 3.15 -36.75 -13.28
C LEU A 340 2.68 -35.75 -14.34
N LEU A 341 3.39 -35.62 -15.45
CA LEU A 341 3.01 -34.75 -16.57
C LEU A 341 1.69 -35.21 -17.20
N GLU A 342 1.57 -36.50 -17.52
CA GLU A 342 0.36 -37.08 -18.11
C GLU A 342 -0.86 -36.92 -17.18
N LYS A 343 -0.71 -37.26 -15.90
CA LYS A 343 -1.77 -37.09 -14.90
C LYS A 343 -2.18 -35.63 -14.77
N ASN A 344 -1.22 -34.71 -14.72
CA ASN A 344 -1.49 -33.29 -14.58
C ASN A 344 -2.16 -32.71 -15.83
N GLU A 345 -1.78 -33.15 -17.02
CA GLU A 345 -2.39 -32.73 -18.29
C GLU A 345 -3.87 -33.15 -18.37
N VAL A 346 -4.19 -34.38 -17.94
CA VAL A 346 -5.58 -34.85 -17.83
C VAL A 346 -6.36 -33.99 -16.83
N GLU A 347 -5.80 -33.74 -15.65
CA GLU A 347 -6.44 -32.90 -14.62
C GLU A 347 -6.64 -31.45 -15.09
N GLU A 348 -5.64 -30.83 -15.72
CA GLU A 348 -5.70 -29.47 -16.25
C GLU A 348 -6.74 -29.35 -17.37
N THR A 349 -6.76 -30.31 -18.30
CA THR A 349 -7.74 -30.36 -19.39
C THR A 349 -9.15 -30.51 -18.84
N GLN A 350 -9.35 -31.39 -17.86
CA GLN A 350 -10.66 -31.62 -17.22
C GLN A 350 -11.13 -30.40 -16.42
N ARG A 351 -10.25 -29.76 -15.63
CA ARG A 351 -10.56 -28.51 -14.89
C ARG A 351 -10.92 -27.38 -15.84
N SER A 352 -10.18 -27.22 -16.92
CA SER A 352 -10.40 -26.12 -17.84
C SER A 352 -11.66 -26.31 -18.69
N PHE A 353 -11.98 -27.56 -19.05
CA PHE A 353 -13.26 -27.92 -19.67
C PHE A 353 -14.46 -27.65 -18.74
N GLN A 354 -14.32 -27.90 -17.44
CA GLN A 354 -15.34 -27.56 -16.43
C GLN A 354 -15.48 -26.04 -16.26
N SER A 355 -14.37 -25.30 -16.16
CA SER A 355 -14.35 -23.83 -16.06
C SER A 355 -15.02 -23.17 -17.27
N SER A 356 -14.79 -23.68 -18.48
CA SER A 356 -15.41 -23.17 -19.72
C SER A 356 -16.93 -23.35 -19.74
N LYS A 357 -17.46 -24.41 -19.12
CA LYS A 357 -18.91 -24.56 -18.94
C LYS A 357 -19.47 -23.52 -17.97
N GLU A 358 -18.76 -23.18 -16.90
CA GLU A 358 -19.20 -22.20 -15.90
C GLU A 358 -19.08 -20.74 -16.38
N ASP A 359 -18.07 -20.42 -17.21
CA ASP A 359 -17.84 -19.06 -17.74
C ASP A 359 -18.82 -18.67 -18.87
N SER A 360 -19.66 -19.62 -19.32
CA SER A 360 -20.68 -19.43 -20.34
C SER A 360 -21.90 -18.59 -19.89
N ARG A 361 -21.72 -17.67 -18.92
CA ARG A 361 -22.73 -16.67 -18.53
C ARG A 361 -23.14 -15.70 -19.67
N PHE A 362 -22.36 -15.66 -20.76
CA PHE A 362 -22.64 -14.91 -22.00
C PHE A 362 -23.04 -15.77 -23.21
N GLY A 363 -23.36 -17.07 -23.02
CA GLY A 363 -23.97 -17.89 -24.08
C GLY A 363 -23.04 -18.41 -25.19
N ILE A 364 -21.73 -18.19 -25.10
CA ILE A 364 -20.76 -18.76 -26.05
C ILE A 364 -20.22 -20.07 -25.48
N ARG A 365 -20.62 -21.22 -26.07
CA ARG A 365 -19.96 -22.50 -25.83
C ARG A 365 -18.64 -22.53 -26.59
N LEU A 366 -17.51 -22.45 -25.89
CA LEU A 366 -16.20 -22.74 -26.47
C LEU A 366 -16.16 -24.23 -26.84
N THR A 367 -15.82 -24.53 -28.09
CA THR A 367 -15.54 -25.91 -28.54
C THR A 367 -14.14 -26.33 -28.07
N ASP A 368 -13.88 -27.64 -27.95
CA ASP A 368 -12.57 -28.17 -27.49
C ASP A 368 -11.39 -27.61 -28.31
N ASP A 369 -11.58 -27.43 -29.62
CA ASP A 369 -10.62 -26.84 -30.55
C ASP A 369 -10.38 -25.34 -30.31
N MET A 370 -11.42 -24.56 -30.00
CA MET A 370 -11.26 -23.15 -29.62
C MET A 370 -10.58 -23.00 -28.27
N PHE A 371 -10.88 -23.90 -27.33
CA PHE A 371 -10.28 -23.91 -26.00
C PHE A 371 -8.80 -24.27 -26.04
N ARG A 372 -8.40 -25.36 -26.74
CA ARG A 372 -6.98 -25.70 -26.96
C ARG A 372 -6.25 -24.53 -27.62
N ARG A 373 -6.88 -23.85 -28.58
CA ARG A 373 -6.30 -22.66 -29.21
C ARG A 373 -6.07 -21.50 -28.25
N GLU A 374 -7.01 -21.23 -27.37
CA GLU A 374 -6.88 -20.14 -26.40
C GLU A 374 -5.91 -20.49 -25.26
N TYR A 375 -5.95 -21.74 -24.79
CA TYR A 375 -5.09 -22.26 -23.72
C TYR A 375 -3.63 -22.38 -24.15
N TYR A 376 -3.37 -22.94 -25.33
CA TYR A 376 -2.02 -23.03 -25.91
C TYR A 376 -1.57 -21.75 -26.63
N GLY A 377 -2.45 -20.75 -26.78
CA GLY A 377 -2.17 -19.51 -27.52
C GLY A 377 -2.07 -19.68 -29.04
N ILE A 378 -2.60 -20.78 -29.60
CA ILE A 378 -2.62 -21.08 -31.03
C ILE A 378 -3.71 -20.22 -31.71
N ARG A 379 -3.32 -19.13 -32.37
CA ARG A 379 -4.26 -18.28 -33.13
C ARG A 379 -4.86 -19.03 -34.33
N LYS A 380 -6.13 -18.75 -34.66
CA LYS A 380 -6.82 -19.30 -35.83
C LYS A 380 -6.06 -18.87 -37.11
N GLY A 381 -5.50 -19.84 -37.84
CA GLY A 381 -4.67 -19.59 -39.03
C GLY A 381 -3.16 -19.77 -38.82
N ASN A 382 -2.67 -19.94 -37.59
CA ASN A 382 -1.28 -20.34 -37.34
C ASN A 382 -1.13 -21.85 -37.57
N THR A 383 -1.00 -22.23 -38.84
CA THR A 383 -0.49 -23.56 -39.24
C THR A 383 1.05 -23.61 -39.22
N GLY A 384 1.74 -22.48 -39.03
CA GLY A 384 3.19 -22.38 -38.88
C GLY A 384 3.70 -22.46 -37.43
N ASP A 385 4.95 -22.04 -37.23
CA ASP A 385 5.62 -22.00 -35.92
C ASP A 385 4.98 -20.98 -34.97
N PHE A 386 4.94 -21.30 -33.69
CA PHE A 386 4.46 -20.40 -32.64
C PHE A 386 5.19 -20.67 -31.32
N ILE A 387 5.24 -19.66 -30.44
CA ILE A 387 5.58 -19.80 -29.01
C ILE A 387 4.37 -19.31 -28.21
N SER A 388 3.94 -20.07 -27.21
CA SER A 388 2.87 -19.70 -26.30
C SER A 388 3.32 -18.60 -25.33
N LYS A 389 2.37 -17.93 -24.69
CA LYS A 389 2.68 -17.16 -23.49
C LYS A 389 3.16 -18.07 -22.37
N ARG A 390 3.83 -17.49 -21.38
CA ARG A 390 4.26 -18.15 -20.15
C ARG A 390 3.07 -18.79 -19.43
N MET A 391 3.20 -20.07 -19.13
CA MET A 391 2.25 -20.86 -18.35
C MET A 391 2.95 -21.42 -17.11
N TYR A 392 2.16 -21.95 -16.18
CA TYR A 392 2.66 -22.53 -14.94
C TYR A 392 2.07 -23.90 -14.71
N ARG A 393 2.79 -24.72 -13.92
CA ARG A 393 2.35 -26.06 -13.55
C ARG A 393 2.83 -26.39 -12.13
N GLU A 394 1.97 -27.07 -11.38
CA GLU A 394 2.30 -27.68 -10.07
C GLU A 394 2.31 -29.20 -10.22
N LEU A 395 3.46 -29.81 -9.98
CA LEU A 395 3.68 -31.25 -9.99
C LEU A 395 3.73 -31.77 -8.55
N ASN A 396 2.76 -32.59 -8.16
CA ASN A 396 2.67 -33.13 -6.79
C ASN A 396 3.35 -34.50 -6.72
N TYR A 397 4.49 -34.58 -6.03
CA TYR A 397 5.22 -35.83 -5.82
C TYR A 397 4.65 -36.65 -4.65
N PRO A 398 4.87 -37.98 -4.66
CA PRO A 398 4.67 -38.81 -3.49
C PRO A 398 5.40 -38.21 -2.27
N GLY A 399 4.72 -38.15 -1.11
CA GLY A 399 5.28 -37.51 0.10
C GLY A 399 4.91 -36.03 0.28
N ASN A 400 3.93 -35.49 -0.47
CA ASN A 400 3.43 -34.10 -0.37
C ASN A 400 4.48 -33.04 -0.73
N VAL A 401 5.40 -33.34 -1.64
CA VAL A 401 6.35 -32.37 -2.18
C VAL A 401 5.81 -31.81 -3.50
N SER A 402 5.53 -30.52 -3.57
CA SER A 402 5.13 -29.85 -4.81
C SER A 402 6.35 -29.25 -5.51
N VAL A 403 6.52 -29.57 -6.80
CA VAL A 403 7.47 -28.92 -7.71
C VAL A 403 6.72 -27.97 -8.62
N TYR A 404 7.18 -26.73 -8.66
CA TYR A 404 6.56 -25.65 -9.42
C TYR A 404 7.37 -25.38 -10.70
N ILE A 405 6.69 -25.35 -11.84
CA ILE A 405 7.30 -25.23 -13.17
C ILE A 405 6.70 -24.02 -13.91
N ILE A 406 7.56 -23.28 -14.59
CA ILE A 406 7.19 -22.33 -15.65
C ILE A 406 7.33 -23.07 -16.97
N ARG A 407 6.30 -23.07 -17.81
CA ARG A 407 6.35 -23.77 -19.10
C ARG A 407 5.93 -22.89 -20.26
N TYR A 408 6.48 -23.21 -21.43
CA TYR A 408 6.12 -22.63 -22.71
C TYR A 408 5.88 -23.76 -23.70
N ILE A 409 4.97 -23.53 -24.63
CA ILE A 409 4.62 -24.48 -25.68
C ILE A 409 4.96 -23.86 -27.02
N PHE A 410 5.64 -24.62 -27.87
CA PHE A 410 6.01 -24.14 -29.19
C PHE A 410 5.86 -25.24 -30.24
N ALA A 411 5.53 -24.85 -31.47
CA ALA A 411 5.54 -25.78 -32.60
C ALA A 411 6.89 -25.73 -33.33
N SER A 412 7.29 -26.88 -33.85
CA SER A 412 8.32 -27.02 -34.88
C SER A 412 7.87 -28.16 -35.80
N ASP A 413 7.67 -27.85 -37.07
CA ASP A 413 7.29 -28.80 -38.12
C ASP A 413 5.98 -29.55 -37.76
N ASP A 414 6.05 -30.89 -37.66
CA ASP A 414 4.90 -31.76 -37.34
C ASP A 414 4.78 -32.12 -35.85
N ARG A 415 5.52 -31.45 -34.95
CA ARG A 415 5.47 -31.69 -33.50
C ARG A 415 5.21 -30.42 -32.70
N ILE A 416 4.56 -30.60 -31.56
CA ILE A 416 4.38 -29.58 -30.53
C ILE A 416 5.29 -29.96 -29.37
N TYR A 417 6.09 -28.99 -28.92
CA TYR A 417 7.02 -29.11 -27.83
C TYR A 417 6.51 -28.33 -26.62
N GLU A 418 6.72 -28.90 -25.43
CA GLU A 418 6.57 -28.20 -24.16
C GLU A 418 7.92 -28.20 -23.45
N ILE A 419 8.41 -27.00 -23.15
CA ILE A 419 9.64 -26.79 -22.38
C ILE A 419 9.30 -26.29 -20.98
N GLY A 420 9.89 -26.92 -19.97
CA GLY A 420 9.69 -26.59 -18.56
C GLY A 420 10.96 -26.02 -17.91
N TYR A 421 10.78 -24.97 -17.11
CA TYR A 421 11.81 -24.31 -16.32
C TYR A 421 11.43 -24.38 -14.83
N PRO A 422 12.38 -24.62 -13.90
CA PRO A 422 12.09 -24.57 -12.48
C PRO A 422 11.61 -23.19 -12.04
N TYR A 423 10.42 -23.11 -11.42
CA TYR A 423 9.89 -21.85 -10.89
C TYR A 423 10.79 -21.26 -9.78
N GLU A 424 11.55 -22.11 -9.08
CA GLU A 424 12.48 -21.68 -8.03
C GLU A 424 13.58 -20.74 -8.54
N SER A 425 14.08 -20.95 -9.76
CA SER A 425 15.09 -20.07 -10.36
C SER A 425 14.55 -18.67 -10.61
N TYR A 426 13.32 -18.60 -11.12
CA TYR A 426 12.60 -17.35 -11.30
C TYR A 426 12.30 -16.69 -9.95
N SER A 427 11.78 -17.43 -8.97
CA SER A 427 11.35 -16.86 -7.70
C SER A 427 12.52 -16.37 -6.84
N ARG A 428 13.70 -17.02 -6.90
CA ARG A 428 14.94 -16.53 -6.27
C ARG A 428 15.41 -15.22 -6.89
N SER A 429 15.30 -15.09 -8.21
CA SER A 429 15.65 -13.85 -8.93
C SER A 429 14.74 -12.70 -8.48
N VAL A 430 13.41 -12.92 -8.49
CA VAL A 430 12.43 -11.95 -7.98
C VAL A 430 12.71 -11.59 -6.52
N HIS A 431 12.95 -12.59 -5.67
CA HIS A 431 13.24 -12.40 -4.26
C HIS A 431 14.45 -11.48 -4.05
N SER A 432 15.56 -11.72 -4.73
CA SER A 432 16.80 -10.93 -4.59
C SER A 432 16.60 -9.45 -4.97
N ILE A 433 15.84 -9.20 -6.04
CA ILE A 433 15.49 -7.85 -6.49
C ILE A 433 14.61 -7.19 -5.44
N VAL A 434 13.55 -7.87 -4.98
CA VAL A 434 12.63 -7.32 -4.00
C VAL A 434 13.32 -7.04 -2.66
N VAL A 435 14.24 -7.89 -2.20
CA VAL A 435 15.06 -7.64 -1.00
C VAL A 435 15.88 -6.37 -1.15
N THR A 436 16.49 -6.16 -2.32
CA THR A 436 17.26 -4.94 -2.61
C THR A 436 16.37 -3.69 -2.55
N MET A 437 15.20 -3.73 -3.19
CA MET A 437 14.25 -2.61 -3.18
C MET A 437 13.67 -2.36 -1.78
N ALA A 438 13.33 -3.42 -1.05
CA ALA A 438 12.86 -3.33 0.33
C ALA A 438 13.93 -2.71 1.25
N SER A 439 15.20 -3.09 1.08
CA SER A 439 16.32 -2.54 1.84
C SER A 439 16.50 -1.04 1.59
N ILE A 440 16.41 -0.60 0.32
CA ILE A 440 16.43 0.83 -0.04
C ILE A 440 15.25 1.56 0.58
N LEU A 441 14.05 0.98 0.54
CA LEU A 441 12.84 1.58 1.11
C LEU A 441 12.96 1.73 2.64
N ILE A 442 13.41 0.69 3.34
CA ILE A 442 13.61 0.74 4.79
C ILE A 442 14.69 1.75 5.14
N LEU A 443 15.82 1.75 4.42
CA LEU A 443 16.90 2.72 4.62
C LEU A 443 16.40 4.15 4.43
N ALA A 444 15.67 4.43 3.35
CA ALA A 444 15.07 5.75 3.10
C ALA A 444 14.10 6.16 4.22
N ALA A 445 13.25 5.24 4.68
CA ALA A 445 12.34 5.50 5.80
C ALA A 445 13.11 5.83 7.09
N VAL A 446 14.12 5.04 7.45
CA VAL A 446 14.97 5.29 8.63
C VAL A 446 15.69 6.63 8.53
N LEU A 447 16.28 6.94 7.37
CA LEU A 447 16.93 8.22 7.12
C LEU A 447 15.96 9.38 7.30
N LEU A 448 14.74 9.32 6.72
CA LEU A 448 13.75 10.37 6.90
C LEU A 448 13.30 10.53 8.36
N LEU A 449 13.13 9.42 9.07
CA LEU A 449 12.70 9.42 10.48
C LEU A 449 13.76 9.99 11.42
N LEU A 450 15.06 9.88 11.09
CA LEU A 450 16.16 10.38 11.92
C LEU A 450 16.61 11.79 11.47
N LEU A 451 16.81 11.98 10.16
CA LEU A 451 17.41 13.18 9.59
C LEU A 451 16.44 14.36 9.60
N LEU A 452 15.17 14.18 9.22
CA LEU A 452 14.24 15.32 9.15
C LEU A 452 13.97 15.96 10.51
N PRO A 453 13.72 15.21 11.60
CA PRO A 453 13.61 15.82 12.94
C PRO A 453 14.87 16.58 13.35
N TYR A 454 16.05 16.03 13.03
CA TYR A 454 17.33 16.67 13.34
C TYR A 454 17.51 17.97 12.56
N LEU A 455 17.38 17.93 11.23
CA LEU A 455 17.49 19.11 10.37
C LEU A 455 16.47 20.19 10.75
N PHE A 456 15.24 19.78 11.07
CA PHE A 456 14.21 20.71 11.51
C PHE A 456 14.55 21.37 12.85
N ARG A 457 15.08 20.59 13.80
CA ARG A 457 15.48 21.10 15.11
C ARG A 457 16.63 22.10 15.00
N GLU A 458 17.67 21.77 14.25
CA GLU A 458 18.86 22.63 14.12
C GLU A 458 18.62 23.81 13.18
N GLY A 459 17.93 23.59 12.05
CA GLY A 459 17.74 24.60 11.01
C GLY A 459 16.56 25.55 11.24
N LEU A 460 15.49 25.12 11.92
CA LEU A 460 14.32 25.97 12.16
C LEU A 460 14.01 26.20 13.64
N ALA A 461 13.87 25.13 14.42
CA ALA A 461 13.34 25.25 15.77
C ALA A 461 14.30 25.99 16.71
N ARG A 462 15.60 25.71 16.64
CA ARG A 462 16.62 26.39 17.47
C ARG A 462 16.77 27.88 17.13
N PRO A 463 16.97 28.31 15.86
CA PRO A 463 17.07 29.72 15.53
C PRO A 463 15.82 30.52 15.93
N LEU A 464 14.62 29.96 15.68
CA LEU A 464 13.38 30.60 16.07
C LEU A 464 13.26 30.72 17.59
N LYS A 465 13.64 29.67 18.33
CA LYS A 465 13.63 29.70 19.79
C LYS A 465 14.58 30.77 20.33
N SER A 466 15.80 30.84 19.82
CA SER A 466 16.75 31.88 20.21
C SER A 466 16.22 33.28 19.92
N LEU A 467 15.60 33.51 18.75
CA LEU A 467 15.04 34.81 18.42
C LEU A 467 13.88 35.20 19.34
N VAL A 468 13.03 34.24 19.72
CA VAL A 468 11.94 34.47 20.69
C VAL A 468 12.51 34.76 22.08
N GLU A 469 13.48 33.98 22.56
CA GLU A 469 14.15 34.20 23.85
C GLU A 469 14.78 35.60 23.92
N GLU A 470 15.53 36.02 22.89
CA GLU A 470 16.14 37.36 22.87
C GLU A 470 15.10 38.50 22.75
N LEU A 471 14.00 38.28 22.03
CA LEU A 471 12.90 39.25 21.95
C LEU A 471 12.23 39.46 23.31
N GLU A 472 12.13 38.43 24.15
CA GLU A 472 11.61 38.57 25.53
C GLU A 472 12.52 39.45 26.39
N HIS A 473 13.85 39.33 26.24
CA HIS A 473 14.81 40.21 26.90
C HIS A 473 14.69 41.68 26.45
N VAL A 474 14.56 41.91 25.14
CA VAL A 474 14.33 43.24 24.56
C VAL A 474 13.04 43.86 25.11
N ASN A 475 11.96 43.10 25.19
CA ASN A 475 10.68 43.55 25.76
C ASN A 475 10.77 43.84 27.26
N ALA A 476 11.67 43.16 27.98
CA ALA A 476 11.97 43.44 29.39
C ALA A 476 12.88 44.68 29.58
N GLY A 477 13.29 45.34 28.50
CA GLY A 477 14.11 46.54 28.51
C GLY A 477 15.62 46.28 28.52
N ASP A 478 16.06 45.03 28.28
CA ASP A 478 17.45 44.67 28.04
C ASP A 478 17.76 44.70 26.54
N TYR A 479 18.35 45.80 26.08
CA TYR A 479 18.72 46.00 24.67
C TYR A 479 20.21 45.71 24.40
N LYS A 480 20.90 45.06 25.35
CA LYS A 480 22.29 44.60 25.13
C LYS A 480 22.36 43.20 24.54
N THR A 481 21.21 42.55 24.36
CA THR A 481 21.13 41.20 23.82
C THR A 481 21.35 41.15 22.31
N MET A 482 21.78 39.99 21.81
CA MET A 482 21.99 39.76 20.38
C MET A 482 21.65 38.32 20.01
N VAL A 483 21.01 38.15 18.86
CA VAL A 483 20.78 36.82 18.28
C VAL A 483 22.03 36.41 17.50
N PRO A 484 22.65 35.25 17.78
CA PRO A 484 23.81 34.78 17.02
C PRO A 484 23.43 34.47 15.57
N VAL A 485 24.19 35.02 14.62
CA VAL A 485 24.01 34.75 13.18
C VAL A 485 24.74 33.44 12.84
N ARG A 486 23.98 32.35 12.71
CA ARG A 486 24.52 30.98 12.51
C ARG A 486 24.42 30.45 11.08
N SER A 487 23.72 31.16 10.21
CA SER A 487 23.47 30.75 8.83
C SER A 487 23.50 31.98 7.92
N GLU A 488 23.69 31.75 6.62
CA GLU A 488 23.62 32.79 5.58
C GLU A 488 22.27 32.78 4.84
N ASP A 489 21.32 31.96 5.29
CA ASP A 489 19.96 31.86 4.77
C ASP A 489 19.01 32.96 5.30
N GLU A 490 17.71 32.77 5.07
CA GLU A 490 16.64 33.67 5.53
C GLU A 490 16.63 33.86 7.06
N PHE A 491 17.04 32.85 7.84
CA PHE A 491 17.14 32.97 9.31
C PHE A 491 18.36 33.77 9.73
N GLY A 492 19.47 33.64 9.00
CA GLY A 492 20.62 34.53 9.14
C GLY A 492 20.25 35.99 8.88
N SER A 493 19.53 36.23 7.78
CA SER A 493 19.01 37.55 7.43
C SER A 493 18.04 38.11 8.49
N LEU A 494 17.16 37.28 9.04
CA LEU A 494 16.24 37.65 10.11
C LEU A 494 16.99 38.02 11.40
N ALA A 495 17.98 37.23 11.81
CA ALA A 495 18.82 37.52 12.97
C ALA A 495 19.59 38.84 12.81
N ARG A 496 20.19 39.08 11.63
CA ARG A 496 20.85 40.36 11.30
C ARG A 496 19.89 41.54 11.35
N SER A 497 18.66 41.35 10.89
CA SER A 497 17.63 42.41 10.89
C SER A 497 17.13 42.69 12.30
N PHE A 498 16.94 41.65 13.12
CA PHE A 498 16.63 41.78 14.54
C PHE A 498 17.73 42.56 15.29
N ASN A 499 19.00 42.15 15.16
CA ASN A 499 20.11 42.83 15.82
C ASN A 499 20.24 44.31 15.41
N ARG A 500 19.96 44.65 14.15
CA ARG A 500 19.91 46.05 13.69
C ARG A 500 18.79 46.85 14.38
N ILE A 501 17.61 46.26 14.55
CA ILE A 501 16.49 46.91 15.25
C ILE A 501 16.85 47.15 16.72
N VAL A 502 17.40 46.15 17.41
CA VAL A 502 17.81 46.27 18.82
C VAL A 502 18.89 47.36 18.98
N ALA A 503 19.88 47.38 18.10
CA ALA A 503 20.92 48.42 18.10
C ALA A 503 20.33 49.84 17.92
N SER A 504 19.35 50.01 17.01
CA SER A 504 18.68 51.30 16.82
C SER A 504 17.88 51.72 18.06
N ILE A 505 17.19 50.79 18.72
CA ILE A 505 16.44 51.08 19.96
C ILE A 505 17.41 51.52 21.07
N GLN A 506 18.52 50.81 21.23
CA GLN A 506 19.54 51.14 22.22
C GLN A 506 20.14 52.54 21.96
N ALA A 507 20.45 52.88 20.70
CA ALA A 507 20.97 54.20 20.34
C ALA A 507 19.98 55.33 20.69
N VAL A 508 18.69 55.17 20.36
CA VAL A 508 17.66 56.17 20.71
C VAL A 508 17.52 56.34 22.22
N ARG A 509 17.61 55.25 22.99
CA ARG A 509 17.55 55.30 24.45
C ARG A 509 18.74 56.04 25.06
N ASP A 510 19.94 55.78 24.55
CA ASP A 510 21.18 56.41 25.02
C ASP A 510 21.17 57.92 24.71
N GLU A 511 20.65 58.31 23.55
CA GLU A 511 20.45 59.72 23.19
C GLU A 511 19.44 60.41 24.13
N LEU A 512 18.29 59.78 24.40
CA LEU A 512 17.29 60.31 25.33
C LEU A 512 17.84 60.48 26.76
N LYS A 513 18.70 59.55 27.18
CA LYS A 513 19.37 59.60 28.48
C LYS A 513 20.37 60.76 28.55
N HIS A 514 21.14 60.98 27.48
CA HIS A 514 22.02 62.13 27.37
C HIS A 514 21.26 63.48 27.46
N TYR A 515 20.11 63.61 26.80
CA TYR A 515 19.28 64.82 26.90
C TYR A 515 18.71 65.04 28.29
N THR A 516 18.24 63.98 28.94
CA THR A 516 17.69 64.08 30.31
C THR A 516 18.78 64.42 31.34
N ASP A 517 19.96 63.81 31.25
CA ASP A 517 21.09 64.12 32.13
C ASP A 517 21.58 65.57 31.92
N ALA A 518 21.63 66.06 30.68
CA ALA A 518 21.97 67.45 30.38
C ALA A 518 20.93 68.45 30.92
N ALA A 519 19.63 68.14 30.80
CA ALA A 519 18.56 68.98 31.33
C ALA A 519 18.56 69.03 32.87
N VAL A 520 18.80 67.90 33.54
CA VAL A 520 18.94 67.82 35.01
C VAL A 520 20.15 68.62 35.48
N LYS A 521 21.28 68.54 34.77
CA LYS A 521 22.48 69.31 35.12
C LYS A 521 22.22 70.82 35.01
N LYS A 522 21.58 71.28 33.93
CA LYS A 522 21.22 72.68 33.73
C LYS A 522 20.26 73.21 34.81
N THR A 523 19.22 72.45 35.16
CA THR A 523 18.29 72.83 36.25
C THR A 523 18.93 72.81 37.64
N SER A 524 19.95 71.98 37.86
CA SER A 524 20.71 71.97 39.12
C SER A 524 21.69 73.15 39.25
N GLU A 525 22.18 73.67 38.13
CA GLU A 525 23.01 74.88 38.07
C GLU A 525 22.14 76.13 38.27
N ASP A 526 20.97 76.20 37.63
CA ASP A 526 20.00 77.30 37.81
C ASP A 526 19.41 77.39 39.23
N ARG A 527 19.39 76.30 40.01
CA ARG A 527 18.94 76.29 41.42
C ARG A 527 20.03 76.69 42.43
N LYS A 528 21.29 76.77 41.99
CA LYS A 528 22.44 77.20 42.81
C LYS A 528 22.84 78.65 42.55
N SER A 529 22.39 79.22 41.44
CA SER A 529 22.24 80.66 41.21
C SER A 529 21.05 81.20 41.99
#